data_AF-A0A1M3FXZ5-F1
#
_entry.id   AF-A0A1M3FXZ5-F1
#
_cell.length_a   1.000
_cell.length_b   1.000
_cell.length_c   1.000
_cell.angle_alpha   90.00
_cell.angle_beta   90.00
_cell.angle_gamma   90.00
#
_symmetry.space_group_name_H-M   'P 1'
#
loop_
_entity.id
_entity.type
_entity.pdbx_description
1 polymer ?
#
loop_
_entity_poly.entity_id
_entity_poly.type
_entity_poly.pdbx_seq_one_letter_code
_entity_poly.pdbx_strand_id
1 'polypeptide(L)' 'MTNFTPEELIQYLYKESSPAQAAAIEKALLRDWTLREKFEVLKASHHRLDAITQSPRTEVILNVLNYARENSVETV' A
#
# COMPACT_ATOMS: atom_id res chain seq x y z
N MET A 1 -17.65 -4.44 -20.55
CA MET A 1 -17.62 -4.84 -19.14
C MET A 1 -16.30 -5.55 -18.91
N THR A 2 -15.27 -4.81 -18.50
CA THR A 2 -13.97 -5.40 -18.17
C THR A 2 -14.07 -5.88 -16.74
N ASN A 3 -14.48 -7.14 -16.57
CA ASN A 3 -14.51 -7.75 -15.25
C ASN A 3 -13.06 -8.01 -14.84
N PHE A 4 -12.53 -7.19 -13.94
CA PHE A 4 -11.24 -7.45 -13.31
C PHE A 4 -11.40 -8.68 -12.42
N THR A 5 -10.48 -9.62 -12.55
CA THR A 5 -10.49 -10.81 -11.68
C THR A 5 -10.08 -10.40 -10.27
N PRO A 6 -10.52 -11.16 -9.25
CA PRO A 6 -10.04 -10.97 -7.88
C PRO A 6 -8.51 -11.03 -7.78
N GLU A 7 -7.85 -11.83 -8.62
CA GLU A 7 -6.39 -11.95 -8.69
C GLU A 7 -5.71 -10.64 -9.12
N GLU A 8 -6.24 -9.94 -10.13
CA GLU A 8 -5.69 -8.64 -10.55
C GLU A 8 -5.88 -7.55 -9.49
N LEU A 9 -6.98 -7.60 -8.73
CA LEU A 9 -7.21 -6.71 -7.59
C LEU A 9 -6.23 -6.99 -6.44
N ILE A 10 -5.88 -8.25 -6.19
CA ILE A 10 -4.88 -8.64 -5.20
C ILE A 10 -3.50 -8.14 -5.65
N GLN A 11 -3.10 -8.36 -6.91
CA GLN A 11 -1.84 -7.85 -7.45
C GLN A 11 -1.75 -6.32 -7.33
N TYR A 12 -2.86 -5.60 -7.57
CA TYR A 12 -2.91 -4.16 -7.39
C TYR A 12 -2.74 -3.77 -5.92
N LEU A 13 -3.38 -4.49 -4.99
CA LEU A 13 -3.27 -4.26 -3.55
C LEU A 13 -1.82 -4.42 -3.05
N TYR A 14 -1.10 -5.41 -3.57
CA TYR A 14 0.32 -5.68 -3.25
C TYR A 14 1.32 -4.87 -4.08
N LYS A 15 0.85 -3.96 -4.95
CA LYS A 15 1.68 -3.16 -5.88
C LYS A 15 2.51 -4.00 -6.86
N GLU A 16 2.03 -5.20 -7.18
CA GLU A 16 2.64 -6.13 -8.14
C GLU A 16 2.06 -5.99 -9.56
N SER A 17 1.12 -5.06 -9.77
CA SER A 17 0.53 -4.79 -11.09
C SER A 17 1.37 -3.83 -11.93
N SER A 18 1.31 -4.00 -13.25
CA SER A 18 1.88 -3.03 -14.19
C SER A 18 1.19 -1.66 -14.07
N PRO A 19 1.88 -0.53 -14.33
CA PRO A 19 1.29 0.81 -14.24
C PRO A 19 0.06 1.00 -15.16
N ALA A 20 0.05 0.32 -16.31
CA ALA A 20 -1.09 0.30 -17.22
C ALA A 20 -2.32 -0.43 -16.64
N GLN A 21 -2.11 -1.54 -15.91
CA GLN A 21 -3.17 -2.28 -15.23
C GLN A 21 -3.70 -1.51 -14.02
N ALA A 22 -2.81 -0.90 -13.22
CA ALA A 22 -3.19 -0.06 -12.10
C ALA A 22 -4.15 1.06 -12.53
N ALA A 23 -3.81 1.80 -13.59
CA ALA A 23 -4.66 2.86 -14.12
C ALA A 23 -6.00 2.35 -14.67
N ALA A 24 -6.04 1.12 -15.22
CA ALA A 24 -7.27 0.50 -15.69
C ALA A 24 -8.18 0.08 -14.52
N ILE A 25 -7.59 -0.47 -13.46
CA ILE A 25 -8.28 -0.86 -12.22
C ILE A 25 -8.84 0.38 -11.52
N GLU A 26 -8.08 1.47 -11.40
CA GLU A 26 -8.56 2.73 -10.83
C GLU A 26 -9.78 3.29 -11.59
N LYS A 27 -9.72 3.30 -12.93
CA LYS A 27 -10.86 3.71 -13.77
C LYS A 27 -12.08 2.81 -13.58
N ALA A 28 -11.86 1.53 -13.35
CA ALA A 28 -12.94 0.57 -13.13
C ALA A 28 -13.56 0.72 -11.74
N LEU A 29 -12.75 0.92 -10.69
CA LEU A 29 -13.20 1.20 -9.33
C LEU A 29 -14.03 2.50 -9.24
N LEU A 30 -13.72 3.49 -10.08
CA LEU A 30 -14.51 4.73 -10.17
C LEU A 30 -15.87 4.55 -10.85
N ARG A 31 -15.99 3.55 -11.73
CA ARG A 31 -17.19 3.36 -12.57
C ARG A 31 -18.11 2.25 -12.05
N ASP A 32 -17.57 1.25 -11.36
CA ASP A 32 -18.30 0.10 -10.86
C ASP A 32 -18.27 0.05 -9.33
N TRP A 33 -19.41 0.44 -8.74
CA TRP A 33 -19.59 0.45 -7.30
C TRP A 33 -19.46 -0.94 -6.66
N THR A 34 -19.91 -1.99 -7.36
CA THR A 34 -19.86 -3.38 -6.87
C THR A 34 -18.42 -3.87 -6.79
N LEU A 35 -17.60 -3.48 -7.77
CA LEU A 35 -16.17 -3.80 -7.78
C LEU A 35 -15.44 -3.10 -6.63
N ARG A 36 -15.84 -1.85 -6.34
CA ARG A 36 -15.29 -1.07 -5.23
C ARG A 36 -15.59 -1.69 -3.88
N GLU A 37 -16.81 -2.11 -3.62
CA GLU A 37 -17.15 -2.78 -2.35
C GLU A 37 -16.34 -4.06 -2.13
N LYS A 38 -16.21 -4.90 -3.17
CA LYS A 38 -15.38 -6.11 -3.10
C LYS A 38 -13.91 -5.78 -2.82
N PHE A 39 -13.38 -4.73 -3.44
CA PHE A 39 -12.01 -4.28 -3.21
C PHE A 39 -11.81 -3.75 -1.77
N GLU A 40 -12.75 -3.00 -1.22
CA GLU A 40 -12.69 -2.50 0.16
C GLU A 40 -12.70 -3.66 1.18
N VAL A 41 -13.51 -4.71 0.97
CA VAL A 41 -13.49 -5.92 1.82
C VAL A 41 -12.12 -6.61 1.79
N LEU A 42 -11.52 -6.70 0.61
CA LEU A 42 -10.19 -7.30 0.41
C LEU A 42 -9.11 -6.47 1.12
N LYS A 43 -9.18 -5.14 0.99
CA LYS A 43 -8.28 -4.19 1.65
C LYS A 43 -8.41 -4.24 3.17
N ALA A 44 -9.63 -4.34 3.70
CA ALA A 44 -9.87 -4.49 5.13
C ALA A 44 -9.29 -5.80 5.67
N SER A 45 -9.42 -6.90 4.91
CA SER A 45 -8.82 -8.19 5.26
C SER A 45 -7.29 -8.13 5.25
N HIS A 46 -6.69 -7.46 4.27
CA HIS A 46 -5.23 -7.22 4.22
C HIS A 46 -4.74 -6.38 5.40
N HIS A 47 -5.41 -5.28 5.72
CA HIS A 47 -5.07 -4.44 6.87
C HIS A 47 -5.18 -5.21 8.21
N ARG A 48 -6.13 -6.14 8.32
CA ARG A 48 -6.27 -6.99 9.51
C ARG A 48 -5.09 -7.96 9.66
N LEU A 49 -4.46 -8.40 8.57
CA LEU A 49 -3.24 -9.22 8.60
C LEU A 49 -2.03 -8.39 9.04
N ASP A 50 -1.99 -7.09 8.72
CA ASP A 50 -0.92 -6.16 9.11
C ASP A 50 -0.93 -5.79 10.61
N ALA A 51 -1.98 -6.18 11.34
CA ALA A 51 -2.11 -5.96 12.78
C ALA A 51 -1.00 -6.65 13.61
N ILE A 52 -0.21 -7.54 13.01
CA ILE A 52 1.03 -8.06 13.61
C ILE A 52 2.14 -7.03 13.37
N THR A 53 2.02 -5.88 14.02
CA THR A 53 3.03 -4.82 13.94
C THR A 53 4.20 -5.18 14.86
N GLN A 54 5.31 -5.64 14.30
CA GLN A 54 6.56 -5.78 15.05
C GLN A 54 7.20 -4.40 15.20
N SER A 55 7.30 -3.91 16.45
CA SER A 55 8.02 -2.67 16.70
C SER A 55 9.52 -2.86 16.45
N PRO A 56 10.19 -1.94 15.73
CA PRO A 56 11.64 -1.97 15.61
C PRO A 56 12.27 -1.82 17.00
N ARG A 57 13.47 -2.39 17.18
CA ARG A 57 14.23 -2.21 18.42
C ARG A 57 14.53 -0.72 18.64
N THR A 58 14.49 -0.27 19.88
CA THR A 58 14.79 1.12 20.27
C THR A 58 16.11 1.64 19.70
N GLU A 59 17.13 0.77 19.62
CA GLU A 59 18.43 1.09 19.02
C GLU A 59 18.33 1.53 17.55
N VAL A 60 17.50 0.86 16.75
CA VAL A 60 17.29 1.21 15.34
C VAL A 60 16.64 2.59 15.22
N ILE A 61 15.66 2.88 16.09
CA ILE A 61 15.01 4.19 16.15
C ILE A 61 16.03 5.28 16.50
N LEU A 62 16.87 5.04 17.51
CA LEU A 62 17.93 5.98 17.91
C LEU A 62 18.96 6.21 16.80
N ASN A 63 19.35 5.16 16.09
CA ASN A 63 20.30 5.26 14.97
C ASN A 63 19.74 6.09 13.82
N VAL A 64 18.46 5.89 13.46
CA VAL A 64 17.79 6.72 12.42
C VAL A 64 17.69 8.18 12.86
N LEU A 65 17.34 8.44 14.13
CA LEU A 65 17.27 9.80 14.68
C LEU A 65 18.64 10.49 14.72
N ASN A 66 19.69 9.75 15.07
CA ASN A 66 21.06 10.27 15.08
C ASN A 66 21.54 10.58 13.65
N TYR A 67 21.31 9.65 12.71
CA TYR A 67 21.64 9.86 11.30
C TYR A 67 20.92 11.09 10.72
N ALA A 68 19.62 11.24 10.99
CA ALA A 68 18.85 12.40 10.57
C ALA A 68 19.39 13.70 11.19
N ARG A 69 19.78 13.67 12.47
CA ARG A 69 20.40 14.83 13.14
C ARG A 69 21.73 15.21 12.51
N GLU A 70 22.60 14.25 12.22
CA GLU A 70 23.90 14.47 11.58
C GLU A 70 23.76 15.02 10.15
N ASN A 71 22.81 14.51 9.37
CA ASN A 71 22.57 14.96 8.00
C ASN A 71 21.71 16.24 7.91
N SER A 72 21.05 16.63 9.00
CA SER A 72 20.30 17.91 9.06
C SER A 72 21.20 19.13 9.28
N VAL A 73 22.50 18.93 9.51
CA VAL A 73 23.49 20.00 9.66
C VAL A 73 24.33 20.11 8.38
N GLU A 74 23.74 20.65 7.31
CA GLU A 74 24.44 21.52 6.33
C GLU A 74 23.43 22.15 5.35
N THR A 75 22.83 23.27 5.78
CA THR A 75 22.52 24.43 4.92
C THR A 75 22.58 25.68 5.80
N VAL A 76 23.80 26.16 6.07
CA VAL A 76 24.06 27.55 6.47
C VAL A 76 25.18 28.09 5.59
#